data_AF-A0A7J7FRS9-F1
#
_entry.id   AF-A0A7J7FRS9-F1
#
_cell.length_a   1.000
_cell.length_b   1.000
_cell.length_c   1.000
_cell.angle_alpha   90.00
_cell.angle_beta   90.00
_cell.angle_gamma   90.00
#
_symmetry.space_group_name_H-M   'P 1'
#
loop_
_entity.id
_entity.type
_entity.pdbx_description
1 polymer ?
#
loop_
_entity_poly.entity_id
_entity_poly.type
_entity_poly.pdbx_seq_one_letter_code
_entity_poly.pdbx_strand_id
1 'polypeptide(L)'
;MISDPKHLNPLLISQIEEPTGHRCWTNGMDMVESAMLKSDCKLCLLDVIGIDEAQFFDDLYDFCCKVADCDGKIVIVAGLDGDYLRWTFGSVLHIIPLADSITKLTARCQLCGKRAFFTLRKTNETKTELIGGSDVYMPVCRQHYVNGQVVIESAWDTLESCSKAQTDSYQEEVAVA
;
A
#
# COMPACT_ATOMS: atom_id res chain seq x y z
N MET A 1 -3.45 -6.46 -1.81
CA MET A 1 -4.77 -5.81 -1.64
C MET A 1 -4.47 -4.57 -0.83
N ILE A 2 -5.03 -3.41 -1.17
CA ILE A 2 -4.78 -2.18 -0.39
C ILE A 2 -5.93 -2.13 0.63
N SER A 3 -5.70 -2.71 1.81
CA SER A 3 -6.70 -2.85 2.87
C SER A 3 -7.04 -1.50 3.50
N ASP A 4 -8.26 -1.37 4.03
CA ASP A 4 -8.64 -0.24 4.89
C ASP A 4 -7.89 -0.35 6.22
N PRO A 5 -7.06 0.63 6.63
CA PRO A 5 -6.50 0.63 7.98
C PRO A 5 -7.58 0.56 9.08
N LYS A 6 -8.84 0.92 8.79
CA LYS A 6 -9.99 0.84 9.73
C LYS A 6 -10.75 -0.50 9.72
N HIS A 7 -10.49 -1.38 8.76
CA HIS A 7 -11.13 -2.71 8.67
C HIS A 7 -10.15 -3.87 8.48
N LEU A 8 -8.85 -3.64 8.71
CA LEU A 8 -7.90 -4.71 8.98
C LEU A 8 -8.41 -5.54 10.17
N ASN A 9 -8.44 -6.85 9.99
CA ASN A 9 -8.58 -7.78 11.10
C ASN A 9 -7.44 -7.43 12.10
N PRO A 10 -7.71 -7.13 13.38
CA PRO A 10 -6.72 -6.58 14.33
C PRO A 10 -5.52 -7.50 14.64
N LEU A 11 -5.33 -8.59 13.89
CA LEU A 11 -4.47 -9.70 14.26
C LEU A 11 -2.97 -9.46 14.04
N LEU A 12 -2.56 -8.33 13.48
CA LEU A 12 -1.15 -8.02 13.19
C LEU A 12 -0.67 -6.68 13.78
N ILE A 13 -1.28 -6.29 14.90
CA ILE A 13 -0.60 -5.87 16.14
C ILE A 13 -1.27 -6.66 17.28
N SER A 14 -1.40 -7.99 17.14
CA SER A 14 -1.92 -8.80 18.23
C SER A 14 -1.17 -10.12 18.40
N GLN A 15 -0.02 -10.02 19.04
CA GLN A 15 0.29 -10.94 20.14
C GLN A 15 0.86 -10.12 21.31
N ILE A 16 0.04 -9.21 21.83
CA ILE A 16 0.04 -8.91 23.26
C ILE A 16 -1.37 -9.29 23.74
N GLU A 17 -1.61 -10.57 23.98
CA GLU A 17 -2.77 -11.00 24.79
C GLU A 17 -2.42 -10.72 26.26
N GLU A 18 -3.08 -9.73 26.87
CA GLU A 18 -3.06 -9.57 28.32
C GLU A 18 -4.07 -10.50 29.00
N PRO A 19 -3.82 -10.96 30.24
CA PRO A 19 -4.80 -11.70 31.04
C PRO A 19 -6.08 -10.91 31.40
N THR A 20 -6.18 -9.62 31.05
CA THR A 20 -7.16 -8.67 31.60
C THR A 20 -8.00 -7.91 30.55
N GLY A 21 -7.78 -8.15 29.25
CA GLY A 21 -8.74 -7.75 28.20
C GLY A 21 -8.92 -6.23 27.99
N HIS A 22 -7.87 -5.41 28.01
CA HIS A 22 -7.96 -3.99 27.65
C HIS A 22 -7.20 -3.68 26.34
N ARG A 23 -7.88 -3.02 25.38
CA ARG A 23 -7.34 -2.67 24.04
C ARG A 23 -6.56 -1.35 24.09
N CYS A 24 -5.38 -1.31 23.47
CA CYS A 24 -4.70 -0.06 23.11
C CYS A 24 -4.79 0.15 21.59
N TRP A 25 -5.24 1.34 21.17
CA TRP A 25 -5.21 1.79 19.78
C TRP A 25 -4.14 2.88 19.68
N THR A 26 -3.08 2.68 18.91
CA THR A 26 -2.19 3.80 18.52
C THR A 26 -2.66 4.35 17.18
N ASN A 27 -3.82 5.00 17.19
CA ASN A 27 -4.24 5.81 16.05
C ASN A 27 -3.36 7.06 15.99
N GLY A 28 -2.44 7.13 15.03
CA GLY A 28 -1.73 8.36 14.66
C GLY A 28 -0.53 8.74 15.54
N MET A 29 0.25 7.76 16.01
CA MET A 29 1.51 7.99 16.72
C MET A 29 2.69 7.34 15.99
N ASP A 30 3.78 8.09 15.94
CA ASP A 30 5.13 7.72 15.51
C ASP A 30 5.55 6.38 16.15
N MET A 31 6.00 5.39 15.35
CA MET A 31 6.47 4.10 15.85
C MET A 31 7.69 4.30 16.77
N VAL A 32 8.49 5.34 16.52
CA VAL A 32 9.63 5.71 17.36
C VAL A 32 9.18 6.19 18.74
N GLU A 33 8.10 6.97 18.82
CA GLU A 33 7.55 7.45 20.08
C GLU A 33 6.96 6.31 20.92
N SER A 34 6.31 5.35 20.26
CA SER A 34 5.82 4.10 20.89
C SER A 34 6.95 3.24 21.45
N ALA A 35 8.14 3.25 20.82
CA ALA A 35 9.32 2.54 21.29
C ALA A 35 10.12 3.29 22.38
N MET A 36 9.90 4.59 22.58
CA MET A 36 10.74 5.45 23.45
C MET A 36 10.21 5.68 24.88
N LEU A 37 9.01 5.22 25.24
CA LEU A 37 8.48 5.33 26.61
C LEU A 37 9.16 4.34 27.57
N LYS A 38 10.35 4.76 28.06
CA LYS A 38 11.33 3.99 28.86
C LYS A 38 10.90 3.48 30.24
N SER A 39 9.66 3.68 30.68
CA SER A 39 9.26 3.35 32.06
C SER A 39 8.40 2.09 32.18
N ASP A 40 7.68 1.71 31.12
CA ASP A 40 6.80 0.52 31.03
C ASP A 40 6.80 -0.02 29.59
N CYS A 41 7.96 -0.03 28.93
CA CYS A 41 8.04 -0.37 27.51
C CYS A 41 7.84 -1.88 27.31
N LYS A 42 6.60 -2.29 27.06
CA LYS A 42 6.22 -3.68 26.73
C LYS A 42 7.01 -4.24 25.53
N LEU A 43 7.50 -3.37 24.66
CA LEU A 43 8.37 -3.71 23.53
C LEU A 43 9.73 -4.27 23.99
N CYS A 44 10.26 -3.83 25.14
CA CYS A 44 11.54 -4.31 25.65
C CYS A 44 11.53 -5.82 25.95
N LEU A 45 10.37 -6.37 26.31
CA LEU A 45 10.19 -7.79 26.61
C LEU A 45 9.93 -8.67 25.38
N LEU A 46 9.75 -8.08 24.20
CA LEU A 46 9.50 -8.83 22.97
C LEU A 46 10.81 -9.17 22.28
N ASP A 47 10.96 -10.42 21.86
CA ASP A 47 12.09 -10.87 21.04
C ASP A 47 11.85 -10.64 19.54
N VAL A 48 10.57 -10.63 19.13
CA VAL A 48 10.13 -10.56 17.74
C VAL A 48 9.02 -9.52 17.57
N ILE A 49 9.13 -8.69 16.55
CA ILE A 49 8.16 -7.65 16.20
C ILE A 49 7.70 -7.85 14.75
N GLY A 50 6.39 -7.95 14.55
CA GLY A 50 5.76 -8.02 13.22
C GLY A 50 5.12 -6.70 12.84
N ILE A 51 5.36 -6.24 11.61
CA ILE A 51 4.74 -5.05 11.02
C ILE A 51 4.04 -5.50 9.73
N ASP A 52 2.72 -5.32 9.66
CA ASP A 52 1.94 -5.56 8.44
C ASP A 52 1.51 -4.22 7.82
N GLU A 53 1.26 -4.23 6.51
CA GLU A 53 0.92 -3.05 5.72
C GLU A 53 1.92 -1.89 5.90
N ALA A 54 3.21 -2.24 5.96
CA ALA A 54 4.30 -1.34 6.33
C ALA A 54 4.42 -0.06 5.47
N GLN A 55 3.86 -0.06 4.27
CA GLN A 55 3.82 1.11 3.39
C GLN A 55 3.08 2.33 3.95
N PHE A 56 2.29 2.16 5.02
CA PHE A 56 1.57 3.25 5.68
C PHE A 56 2.35 3.91 6.83
N PHE A 57 3.57 3.45 7.14
CA PHE A 57 4.41 4.02 8.19
C PHE A 57 5.57 4.82 7.57
N ASP A 58 5.59 6.12 7.82
CA ASP A 58 6.60 7.03 7.26
C ASP A 58 7.98 6.83 7.94
N ASP A 59 7.97 6.50 9.23
CA ASP A 59 9.11 6.32 10.13
C ASP A 59 9.63 4.88 10.19
N LEU A 60 9.16 4.01 9.28
CA LEU A 60 9.52 2.59 9.21
C LEU A 60 11.04 2.35 9.21
N TYR A 61 11.81 3.18 8.50
CA TYR A 61 13.26 3.05 8.42
C TYR A 61 13.93 3.25 9.79
N ASP A 62 13.61 4.36 10.46
CA ASP A 62 14.19 4.71 11.75
C ASP A 62 13.78 3.72 12.83
N PHE A 63 12.53 3.24 12.78
CA PHE A 63 12.07 2.16 13.65
C PHE A 63 12.88 0.88 13.47
N CYS A 64 12.97 0.36 12.24
CA CYS A 64 13.69 -0.88 11.95
C CYS A 64 15.17 -0.78 12.32
N CYS A 65 15.83 0.32 11.96
CA CYS A 65 17.22 0.60 12.31
C CYS A 65 17.43 0.51 13.82
N LYS A 66 16.62 1.23 14.60
CA LYS A 66 16.75 1.23 16.06
C LYS A 66 16.45 -0.13 16.69
N VAL A 67 15.35 -0.77 16.30
CA VAL A 67 14.88 -2.00 16.92
C VAL A 67 15.79 -3.19 16.59
N ALA A 68 16.29 -3.27 15.35
CA ALA A 68 17.22 -4.31 14.94
C ALA A 68 18.63 -4.06 15.48
N ASP A 69 19.18 -2.87 15.26
CA ASP A 69 20.61 -2.61 15.52
C ASP A 69 20.90 -2.28 16.99
N CYS A 70 20.01 -1.55 17.66
CA CYS A 70 20.23 -1.11 19.04
C CYS A 70 19.58 -2.05 20.07
N ASP A 71 18.36 -2.51 19.80
CA ASP A 71 17.60 -3.33 20.74
C ASP A 71 17.81 -4.85 20.52
N GLY A 72 18.44 -5.24 19.41
CA GLY A 72 18.80 -6.64 19.10
C GLY A 72 17.60 -7.55 18.84
N LYS A 73 16.49 -6.99 18.35
CA LYS A 73 15.23 -7.72 18.15
C LYS A 73 15.07 -8.19 16.71
N ILE A 74 14.30 -9.27 16.52
CA ILE A 74 13.92 -9.74 15.19
C ILE A 74 12.72 -8.92 14.70
N VAL A 75 12.84 -8.28 13.53
CA VAL A 75 11.76 -7.52 12.91
C VAL A 75 11.30 -8.22 11.62
N ILE A 76 10.00 -8.52 11.53
CA ILE A 76 9.37 -9.10 10.35
C ILE A 76 8.45 -8.05 9.74
N VAL A 77 8.80 -7.57 8.55
CA VAL A 77 8.06 -6.52 7.85
C VAL A 77 7.34 -7.09 6.63
N ALA A 78 6.04 -6.84 6.54
CA ALA A 78 5.21 -7.12 5.38
C ALA A 78 4.59 -5.82 4.86
N GLY A 79 4.63 -5.62 3.54
CA GLY A 79 4.09 -4.43 2.91
C GLY A 79 4.15 -4.50 1.39
N LEU A 80 3.52 -3.53 0.75
CA LEU A 80 3.53 -3.36 -0.69
C LEU A 80 4.81 -2.65 -1.13
N ASP A 81 5.53 -3.22 -2.09
CA ASP A 81 6.76 -2.64 -2.64
C ASP A 81 6.49 -1.56 -3.69
N GLY A 82 5.28 -1.55 -4.25
CA GLY A 82 4.82 -0.46 -5.11
C GLY A 82 3.30 -0.35 -5.20
N ASP A 83 2.86 0.81 -5.66
CA ASP A 83 1.46 1.16 -5.85
C ASP A 83 0.90 0.61 -7.18
N TYR A 84 -0.32 1.02 -7.54
CA TYR A 84 -0.98 0.61 -8.79
C TYR A 84 -0.30 1.17 -10.05
N LEU A 85 0.57 2.18 -9.93
CA LEU A 85 1.39 2.75 -11.00
C LEU A 85 2.78 2.10 -11.08
N ARG A 86 3.10 1.21 -10.12
CA ARG A 86 4.44 0.63 -9.87
C ARG A 86 5.46 1.65 -9.38
N TRP A 87 5.01 2.75 -8.81
CA TRP A 87 5.86 3.66 -8.05
C TRP A 87 6.07 3.09 -6.65
N THR A 88 7.13 3.55 -5.99
CA THR A 88 7.47 3.16 -4.63
C THR A 88 6.32 3.52 -3.69
N PHE A 89 5.89 2.60 -2.82
CA PHE A 89 4.83 2.86 -1.84
C PHE A 89 5.44 3.01 -0.45
N GLY A 90 5.41 4.24 0.08
CA GLY A 90 5.92 4.57 1.41
C GLY A 90 7.41 4.26 1.54
N SER A 91 7.82 3.92 2.76
CA SER A 91 9.23 3.67 3.11
C SER A 91 9.65 2.19 3.01
N VAL A 92 8.81 1.30 2.46
CA VAL A 92 9.09 -0.16 2.40
C VAL A 92 10.38 -0.48 1.64
N LEU A 93 10.67 0.23 0.55
CA LEU A 93 11.91 0.00 -0.21
C LEU A 93 13.15 0.55 0.51
N HIS A 94 12.99 1.51 1.43
CA HIS A 94 14.11 2.11 2.14
C HIS A 94 14.74 1.16 3.16
N ILE A 95 13.99 0.16 3.65
CA ILE A 95 14.51 -0.83 4.61
C ILE A 95 15.24 -2.01 3.96
N ILE A 96 15.23 -2.11 2.61
CA ILE A 96 15.92 -3.18 1.88
C ILE A 96 17.41 -3.29 2.23
N PRO A 97 18.19 -2.19 2.33
CA PRO A 97 19.60 -2.26 2.73
C PRO A 97 19.83 -2.69 4.18
N LEU A 98 18.82 -2.55 5.05
CA LEU A 98 18.88 -2.99 6.45
C LEU A 98 18.50 -4.47 6.62
N ALA A 99 17.77 -5.04 5.65
CA ALA A 99 17.15 -6.35 5.80
C ALA A 99 18.15 -7.49 5.58
N ASP A 100 18.23 -8.41 6.54
CA ASP A 100 18.99 -9.66 6.41
C ASP A 100 18.44 -10.59 5.31
N SER A 101 17.12 -10.55 5.10
CA SER A 101 16.45 -11.37 4.08
C SER A 101 15.22 -10.67 3.51
N ILE A 102 14.98 -10.88 2.21
CA ILE A 102 13.86 -10.26 1.49
C ILE A 102 13.18 -11.33 0.64
N THR A 103 11.85 -11.43 0.77
CA THR A 103 11.04 -12.32 -0.07
C THR A 103 9.94 -11.52 -0.76
N LYS A 104 10.02 -11.41 -2.09
CA LYS A 104 8.94 -10.84 -2.90
C LYS A 104 7.92 -11.91 -3.26
N LEU A 105 6.73 -11.81 -2.67
CA LEU A 105 5.63 -12.74 -2.93
C LEU A 105 4.99 -12.48 -4.31
N THR A 106 4.36 -13.51 -4.87
CA THR A 106 3.62 -13.41 -6.12
C THR A 106 2.21 -13.96 -5.97
N ALA A 107 1.24 -13.28 -6.58
CA ALA A 107 -0.14 -13.72 -6.65
C ALA A 107 -0.40 -14.53 -7.93
N ARG A 108 -1.67 -14.88 -8.16
CA ARG A 108 -2.14 -15.47 -9.42
C ARG A 108 -2.82 -14.40 -10.27
N CYS A 109 -2.41 -14.28 -11.52
CA CYS A 109 -2.97 -13.32 -12.46
C CYS A 109 -4.44 -13.62 -12.72
N GLN A 110 -5.30 -12.63 -12.47
CA GLN A 110 -6.73 -12.80 -12.62
C GLN A 110 -7.18 -13.00 -14.08
N LEU A 111 -6.37 -12.59 -15.07
CA LEU A 111 -6.69 -12.72 -16.50
C LEU A 111 -6.21 -14.02 -17.14
N CYS A 112 -5.02 -14.51 -16.78
CA CYS A 112 -4.43 -15.69 -17.43
C CYS A 112 -3.97 -16.80 -16.48
N GLY A 113 -4.15 -16.63 -15.17
CA GLY A 113 -3.81 -17.65 -14.18
C GLY A 113 -2.32 -17.88 -13.95
N LYS A 114 -1.41 -17.22 -14.68
CA LYS A 114 0.05 -17.25 -14.46
C LYS A 114 0.45 -16.44 -13.22
N ARG A 115 1.73 -16.44 -12.83
CA ARG A 115 2.23 -15.59 -11.73
C ARG A 115 1.94 -14.11 -11.99
N ALA A 116 1.38 -13.44 -10.99
CA ALA A 116 1.15 -12.00 -10.96
C ALA A 116 2.15 -11.32 -10.03
N PHE A 117 2.66 -10.19 -10.51
CA PHE A 117 3.69 -9.40 -9.83
C PHE A 117 3.25 -7.96 -9.57
N PHE A 118 2.11 -7.56 -10.13
CA PHE A 118 1.63 -6.19 -10.11
C PHE A 118 0.17 -6.14 -9.73
N THR A 119 -0.21 -5.01 -9.14
CA THR A 119 -1.59 -4.66 -8.86
C THR A 119 -2.05 -3.69 -9.94
N LEU A 120 -3.11 -4.02 -10.67
CA LEU A 120 -3.76 -3.14 -11.63
C LEU A 120 -5.04 -2.59 -10.99
N ARG A 121 -5.23 -1.27 -11.03
CA ARG A 121 -6.49 -0.63 -10.63
C ARG A 121 -7.53 -0.77 -11.75
N LYS A 122 -8.75 -1.17 -11.39
CA LYS A 122 -9.88 -1.37 -12.32
C LYS A 122 -10.68 -0.11 -12.57
N THR A 123 -10.62 0.85 -11.65
CA THR A 123 -11.45 2.04 -11.66
C THR A 123 -10.67 3.28 -12.14
N ASN A 124 -11.40 4.33 -12.52
CA ASN A 124 -10.83 5.57 -13.06
C ASN A 124 -10.40 6.56 -11.97
N GLU A 125 -10.63 6.25 -10.69
CA GLU A 125 -10.20 7.11 -9.59
C GLU A 125 -8.66 7.19 -9.53
N THR A 126 -8.15 8.41 -9.38
CA THR A 126 -6.72 8.73 -9.39
C THR A 126 -6.10 8.86 -8.00
N LYS A 127 -6.89 8.81 -6.92
CA LYS A 127 -6.35 8.89 -5.55
C LYS A 127 -5.41 7.72 -5.27
N THR A 128 -4.17 7.98 -4.89
CA THR A 128 -3.15 6.94 -4.61
C THR A 128 -3.60 6.04 -3.46
N GLU A 129 -4.09 6.65 -2.38
CA GLU A 129 -4.66 5.97 -1.22
C GLU A 129 -6.16 5.72 -1.43
N LEU A 130 -6.48 4.81 -2.34
CA LEU A 130 -7.81 4.23 -2.37
C LEU A 130 -7.75 2.87 -1.71
N ILE A 131 -8.25 2.84 -0.49
CA ILE A 131 -8.58 1.64 0.24
C ILE A 131 -9.59 0.84 -0.58
N GLY A 132 -9.26 -0.40 -0.92
CA GLY A 132 -10.10 -1.23 -1.78
C GLY A 132 -9.60 -2.67 -1.88
N GLY A 133 -10.55 -3.60 -1.87
CA GLY A 133 -10.28 -5.01 -2.05
C GLY A 133 -10.18 -5.43 -3.52
N SER A 134 -10.71 -6.62 -3.80
CA SER A 134 -10.84 -7.20 -5.16
C SER A 134 -11.66 -6.37 -6.13
N ASP A 135 -12.44 -5.44 -5.61
CA ASP A 135 -13.46 -4.70 -6.37
C ASP A 135 -12.79 -3.54 -7.13
N VAL A 136 -11.72 -3.00 -6.52
CA VAL A 136 -10.93 -1.89 -7.06
C VAL A 136 -9.65 -2.39 -7.73
N TYR A 137 -9.05 -3.45 -7.21
CA TYR A 137 -7.73 -3.90 -7.66
C TYR A 137 -7.72 -5.34 -8.14
N MET A 138 -6.83 -5.65 -9.08
CA MET A 138 -6.58 -7.02 -9.55
C MET A 138 -5.09 -7.34 -9.64
N PRO A 139 -4.68 -8.54 -9.20
CA PRO A 139 -3.33 -9.04 -9.45
C PRO A 139 -3.16 -9.42 -10.93
N VAL A 140 -2.12 -8.90 -11.57
CA VAL A 140 -1.83 -9.14 -12.99
C VAL A 140 -0.37 -9.52 -13.25
N CYS A 141 -0.15 -10.29 -14.31
CA CYS A 141 1.18 -10.51 -14.85
C CYS A 141 1.65 -9.27 -15.62
N ARG A 142 2.94 -9.21 -15.96
CA ARG A 142 3.55 -8.06 -16.66
C ARG A 142 2.83 -7.68 -17.95
N GLN A 143 2.52 -8.68 -18.78
CA GLN A 143 1.86 -8.47 -20.07
C GLN A 143 0.48 -7.82 -19.89
N HIS A 144 -0.32 -8.34 -18.97
CA HIS A 144 -1.65 -7.79 -18.69
C HIS A 144 -1.62 -6.44 -17.98
N TYR A 145 -0.59 -6.16 -17.18
CA TYR A 145 -0.39 -4.81 -16.66
C TYR A 145 -0.16 -3.80 -17.79
N VAL A 146 0.82 -4.06 -18.65
CA VAL A 146 1.19 -3.14 -19.74
C VAL A 146 0.03 -2.96 -20.72
N ASN A 147 -0.62 -4.05 -21.14
CA ASN A 147 -1.76 -3.96 -22.06
C ASN A 147 -2.99 -3.30 -21.39
N GLY A 148 -3.23 -3.57 -20.11
CA GLY A 148 -4.33 -2.95 -19.36
C GLY A 148 -4.15 -1.44 -19.23
N GLN A 149 -2.93 -0.96 -19.02
CA GLN A 149 -2.63 0.47 -18.99
C GLN A 149 -2.89 1.14 -20.35
N VAL A 150 -2.46 0.52 -21.47
CA VAL A 150 -2.73 1.05 -22.82
C VAL A 150 -4.22 1.17 -23.09
N VAL A 151 -5.05 0.23 -22.62
CA VAL A 151 -6.51 0.31 -22.78
C VAL A 151 -7.10 1.46 -21.96
N ILE A 152 -6.61 1.68 -20.74
CA ILE A 152 -7.06 2.78 -19.89
C ILE A 152 -6.64 4.13 -20.48
N GLU A 153 -5.40 4.25 -20.96
CA GLU A 153 -4.83 5.46 -21.55
C GLU A 153 -5.52 5.81 -22.88
N SER A 154 -5.73 4.83 -23.77
CA SER A 154 -6.46 5.04 -25.03
C SER A 154 -7.95 5.34 -24.84
N ALA A 155 -8.59 4.76 -23.81
CA ALA A 155 -9.94 5.15 -23.42
C ALA A 155 -9.98 6.60 -22.93
N TRP A 156 -8.95 7.06 -22.22
CA TRP A 156 -8.80 8.44 -21.78
C TRP A 156 -8.63 9.41 -22.95
N ASP A 157 -7.74 9.12 -23.88
CA ASP A 157 -7.54 9.92 -25.09
C ASP A 157 -8.84 10.06 -25.89
N THR A 158 -9.60 8.97 -25.99
CA THR A 158 -10.90 8.96 -26.68
C THR A 158 -11.93 9.80 -25.93
N LEU A 159 -12.04 9.67 -24.60
CA LEU A 159 -12.98 10.45 -23.79
C LEU A 159 -12.64 11.94 -23.79
N GLU A 160 -11.35 12.30 -23.71
CA GLU A 160 -10.89 13.68 -23.87
C GLU A 160 -11.21 14.22 -25.27
N SER A 161 -10.95 13.45 -26.33
CA SER A 161 -11.27 13.87 -27.69
C SER A 161 -12.78 14.07 -27.90
N CYS A 162 -13.62 13.26 -27.26
CA CYS A 162 -15.07 13.38 -27.33
C CYS A 162 -15.58 14.60 -26.54
N SER A 163 -14.99 14.88 -25.38
CA SER A 163 -15.29 16.08 -24.60
C SER A 163 -14.84 17.39 -25.30
N LYS A 164 -13.71 17.37 -26.04
CA LYS A 164 -13.25 18.50 -26.87
C LYS A 164 -14.13 18.71 -28.12
N ALA A 165 -14.57 17.63 -28.76
CA ALA A 165 -15.51 17.71 -29.88
C ALA A 165 -16.88 18.28 -29.49
N GLN A 166 -17.31 18.08 -28.24
CA GLN A 166 -18.54 18.67 -27.70
C GLN A 166 -18.40 20.17 -27.39
N THR A 167 -17.21 20.69 -27.08
CA THR A 167 -17.03 22.13 -26.85
C THR A 167 -16.95 22.93 -28.15
N ASP A 168 -16.49 22.34 -29.25
CA ASP A 168 -16.43 23.01 -30.56
C ASP A 168 -17.81 23.09 -31.24
N SER A 169 -18.70 22.12 -31.01
CA SER A 169 -20.06 22.14 -31.60
C SER A 169 -20.97 23.23 -31.03
N TYR A 170 -20.70 23.74 -29.83
CA TYR A 170 -21.49 24.82 -29.22
C TYR A 170 -20.97 26.23 -29.59
N GLN A 171 -19.81 26.36 -30.26
CA GLN A 171 -19.30 27.66 -30.70
C GLN A 171 -19.73 28.03 -32.12
N GLU A 172 -20.12 27.06 -32.97
CA GLU A 172 -20.64 27.34 -34.32
C GLU A 172 -22.12 27.74 -34.35
N GLU A 173 -22.97 27.28 -33.42
CA GLU A 173 -24.38 27.69 -33.39
C GLU A 173 -24.63 29.09 -32.81
N VAL A 174 -23.67 29.67 -32.08
CA VAL A 174 -23.81 31.02 -31.47
C VAL A 174 -23.35 32.14 -32.42
N ALA A 175 -22.70 31.81 -33.53
CA ALA A 175 -22.18 32.80 -34.49
C ALA A 175 -23.15 33.18 -35.63
N VAL A 176 -24.39 32.65 -35.65
CA VAL A 176 -25.37 32.88 -36.74
C VAL A 176 -26.77 33.28 -36.22
N ALA A 177 -26.90 33.83 -35.02
CA ALA A 177 -28.16 34.35 -34.48
C ALA A 177 -28.12 35.86 -34.21
#